data_AF-A0A8T2CM35-F1
#
_entry.id   AF-A0A8T2CM35-F1
#
_cell.length_a   1.000
_cell.length_b   1.000
_cell.length_c   1.000
_cell.angle_alpha   90.00
_cell.angle_beta   90.00
_cell.angle_gamma   90.00
#
_symmetry.space_group_name_H-M   'P 1'
#
loop_
_entity.id
_entity.type
_entity.pdbx_description
1 polymer ?
#
loop_
_entity_poly.entity_id
_entity_poly.type
_entity_poly.pdbx_seq_one_letter_code
_entity_poly.pdbx_strand_id
1 'polypeptide(L)'
;MQLKVPEHQVAGHIAKDGKPGPLVDDKGRFFKPLQGDSRGEIEVKFYESFSSNTEVPEHIHRYFPVYHGTQAVEGSDGAAMMVLENLLAEYTKPSVMDVKMGSRTWYPDASEEYIQKCLKKDTGTTTVSSGFRISGFEVYDHKESSFWKPERKLLRGLDVDGARLTLRKFVSSNSLSDTGSKPDSAFASSVYGGSHGILTQLLELKTWFENQTLYHFNSCSILMVYENESILKGNDDDARPQVKLVDFAHVLDGNGVIDHNFLGGLCSFINFIREILQSPDESADS
;
A
#
# COMPACT_ATOMS: atom_id res chain seq x y z
N MET A 1 25.33 9.50 8.86
CA MET A 1 24.06 8.81 8.50
C MET A 1 24.33 8.07 7.21
N GLN A 2 24.19 6.75 7.17
CA GLN A 2 24.40 5.99 5.94
C GLN A 2 23.04 5.82 5.26
N LEU A 3 22.86 6.46 4.10
CA LEU A 3 21.66 6.32 3.29
C LEU A 3 21.84 5.19 2.27
N LYS A 4 20.80 4.38 2.09
CA LYS A 4 20.76 3.31 1.10
C LYS A 4 19.41 3.28 0.38
N VAL A 5 19.37 2.64 -0.79
CA VAL A 5 18.12 2.40 -1.52
C VAL A 5 17.26 1.39 -0.74
N PRO A 6 15.94 1.59 -0.60
CA PRO A 6 15.05 0.60 0.01
C PRO A 6 14.98 -0.67 -0.84
N GLU A 7 15.18 -1.83 -0.20
CA GLU A 7 15.24 -3.13 -0.86
C GLU A 7 13.87 -3.61 -1.37
N HIS A 8 12.84 -3.45 -0.54
CA HIS A 8 11.51 -4.03 -0.74
C HIS A 8 10.48 -3.04 -1.30
N GLN A 9 10.93 -2.05 -2.08
CA GLN A 9 10.01 -1.09 -2.69
C GLN A 9 9.23 -1.73 -3.86
N VAL A 10 7.90 -1.77 -3.75
CA VAL A 10 7.02 -2.40 -4.76
C VAL A 10 6.29 -1.41 -5.65
N ALA A 11 6.13 -0.16 -5.22
CA ALA A 11 5.41 0.87 -5.94
C ALA A 11 6.08 2.25 -5.77
N GLY A 12 5.39 3.32 -6.21
CA GLY A 12 5.94 4.68 -6.19
C GLY A 12 7.06 4.92 -7.22
N HIS A 13 7.81 6.00 -6.99
CA HIS A 13 8.93 6.42 -7.82
C HIS A 13 10.22 5.73 -7.35
N ILE A 14 10.96 5.14 -8.28
CA ILE A 14 12.31 4.62 -8.07
C ILE A 14 13.32 5.56 -8.72
N ALA A 15 14.57 5.52 -8.28
CA ALA A 15 15.63 6.29 -8.92
C ALA A 15 15.71 5.92 -10.40
N LYS A 16 15.50 6.90 -11.30
CA LYS A 16 15.51 6.68 -12.74
C LYS A 16 15.81 7.99 -13.47
N ASP A 17 16.58 7.89 -14.56
CA ASP A 17 16.84 9.01 -15.49
C ASP A 17 17.40 10.25 -14.77
N GLY A 18 18.32 10.04 -13.82
CA GLY A 18 18.94 11.12 -13.02
C GLY A 18 18.06 11.71 -11.91
N LYS A 19 16.81 11.25 -11.75
CA LYS A 19 15.96 11.67 -10.62
C LYS A 19 16.23 10.81 -9.39
N PRO A 20 16.42 11.42 -8.20
CA PRO A 20 16.64 10.67 -6.97
C PRO A 20 15.41 9.82 -6.66
N GLY A 21 15.66 8.58 -6.23
CA GLY A 21 14.66 7.71 -5.64
C GLY A 21 14.60 7.88 -4.13
N PRO A 22 13.69 7.17 -3.44
CA PRO A 22 13.69 7.13 -2.00
C PRO A 22 14.94 6.47 -1.44
N LEU A 23 15.27 6.85 -0.21
CA LEU A 23 16.39 6.32 0.56
C LEU A 23 15.90 5.93 1.95
N VAL A 24 16.65 5.06 2.62
CA VAL A 24 16.42 4.70 4.02
C VAL A 24 17.72 4.82 4.81
N ASP A 25 17.63 5.09 6.10
CA ASP A 25 18.77 5.07 7.03
C ASP A 25 18.75 3.84 7.96
N ASP A 26 19.74 3.77 8.85
CA ASP A 26 19.91 2.77 9.90
C ASP A 26 19.05 3.03 11.16
N LYS A 27 18.31 4.14 11.20
CA LYS A 27 17.44 4.56 12.32
C LYS A 27 15.96 4.35 12.01
N GLY A 28 15.65 3.60 10.95
CA GLY A 28 14.28 3.33 10.54
C GLY A 28 13.57 4.54 9.92
N ARG A 29 14.29 5.43 9.23
CA ARG A 29 13.71 6.55 8.47
C ARG A 29 13.69 6.27 6.98
N PHE A 30 12.64 6.75 6.33
CA PHE A 30 12.42 6.72 4.90
C PHE A 30 12.41 8.15 4.35
N PHE A 31 13.39 8.44 3.50
CA PHE A 31 13.56 9.73 2.84
C PHE A 31 12.87 9.66 1.48
N LYS A 32 11.76 10.38 1.34
CA LYS A 32 10.98 10.46 0.11
C LYS A 32 11.33 11.74 -0.66
N PRO A 33 11.78 11.67 -1.92
CA PRO A 33 12.00 12.86 -2.74
C PRO A 33 10.70 13.64 -2.90
N LEU A 34 10.78 14.96 -2.79
CA LEU A 34 9.64 15.83 -3.07
C LEU A 34 9.32 15.79 -4.56
N GLN A 35 8.10 15.42 -4.90
CA GLN A 35 7.64 15.37 -6.29
C GLN A 35 7.43 16.79 -6.84
N GLY A 36 7.79 17.01 -8.10
CA GLY A 36 7.52 18.28 -8.80
C GLY A 36 6.03 18.57 -9.01
N ASP A 37 5.73 19.73 -9.58
CA ASP A 37 4.37 20.20 -9.86
C ASP A 37 3.53 20.36 -8.58
N SER A 38 4.11 20.93 -7.52
CA SER A 38 3.52 21.11 -6.17
C SER A 38 3.16 19.83 -5.40
N ARG A 39 3.21 18.64 -6.02
CA ARG A 39 2.85 17.36 -5.40
C ARG A 39 3.63 17.06 -4.11
N GLY A 40 4.93 17.34 -4.09
CA GLY A 40 5.75 17.18 -2.89
C GLY A 40 5.36 18.16 -1.77
N GLU A 41 5.03 19.41 -2.13
CA GLU A 41 4.58 20.43 -1.17
C GLU A 41 3.21 20.09 -0.60
N ILE A 42 2.30 19.55 -1.42
CA ILE A 42 0.98 19.05 -0.99
C ILE A 42 1.18 17.92 0.02
N GLU A 43 2.05 16.96 -0.28
CA GLU A 43 2.32 15.84 0.63
C GLU A 43 2.90 16.31 1.96
N VAL A 44 3.84 17.25 1.94
CA VAL A 44 4.40 17.85 3.17
C VAL A 44 3.32 18.59 3.97
N LYS A 45 2.52 19.45 3.33
CA LYS A 45 1.42 20.15 4.00
C LYS A 45 0.40 19.19 4.61
N PHE A 46 0.11 18.10 3.92
CA PHE A 46 -0.75 17.05 4.46
C PHE A 46 -0.17 16.49 5.75
N TYR A 47 1.10 16.06 5.77
CA TYR A 47 1.68 15.47 6.98
C TYR A 47 1.80 16.48 8.14
N GLU A 48 2.17 17.74 7.86
CA GLU A 48 2.23 18.79 8.90
C GLU A 48 0.85 19.05 9.52
N SER A 49 -0.19 19.12 8.68
CA SER A 49 -1.58 19.25 9.13
C SER A 49 -2.03 18.00 9.89
N PHE A 50 -1.90 16.82 9.28
CA PHE A 50 -2.41 15.56 9.79
C PHE A 50 -1.73 15.16 11.12
N SER A 51 -0.42 15.31 11.24
CA SER A 51 0.33 14.91 12.44
C SER A 51 0.01 15.74 13.69
N SER A 52 -0.52 16.95 13.51
CA SER A 52 -0.91 17.86 14.59
C SER A 52 -2.43 17.96 14.79
N ASN A 53 -3.22 17.31 13.94
CA ASN A 53 -4.68 17.42 13.93
C ASN A 53 -5.33 16.56 15.04
N THR A 54 -5.88 17.21 16.05
CA THR A 54 -6.56 16.55 17.18
C THR A 54 -7.98 16.06 16.89
N GLU A 55 -8.55 16.41 15.72
CA GLU A 55 -9.86 15.90 15.28
C GLU A 55 -9.77 14.47 14.75
N VAL A 56 -8.57 14.01 14.38
CA VAL A 56 -8.31 12.62 14.00
C VAL A 56 -8.15 11.78 15.29
N PRO A 57 -8.92 10.69 15.48
CA PRO A 57 -8.77 9.84 16.65
C PRO A 57 -7.36 9.22 16.72
N GLU A 58 -6.77 9.17 17.92
CA GLU A 58 -5.39 8.69 18.13
C GLU A 58 -5.11 7.31 17.49
N HIS A 59 -6.04 6.37 17.63
CA HIS A 59 -5.91 5.02 17.07
C HIS A 59 -5.85 4.99 15.53
N ILE A 60 -6.32 6.04 14.83
CA ILE A 60 -6.24 6.15 13.36
C ILE A 60 -4.86 6.60 12.90
N HIS A 61 -4.13 7.39 13.70
CA HIS A 61 -2.78 7.84 13.33
C HIS A 61 -1.82 6.68 13.06
N ARG A 62 -2.04 5.51 13.70
CA ARG A 62 -1.21 4.32 13.48
C ARG A 62 -1.23 3.83 12.02
N TYR A 63 -2.26 4.17 11.25
CA TYR A 63 -2.38 3.81 9.82
C TYR A 63 -1.58 4.73 8.90
N PHE A 64 -0.87 5.72 9.42
CA PHE A 64 -0.06 6.65 8.64
C PHE A 64 1.41 6.49 9.05
N PRO A 65 2.37 6.63 8.12
CA PRO A 65 3.78 6.69 8.48
C PRO A 65 4.04 7.87 9.40
N VAL A 66 4.81 7.66 10.48
CA VAL A 66 5.19 8.76 11.37
C VAL A 66 5.97 9.82 10.57
N TYR A 67 5.56 11.07 10.69
CA TYR A 67 6.20 12.20 10.02
C TYR A 67 7.32 12.78 10.89
N HIS A 68 8.43 13.16 10.25
CA HIS A 68 9.61 13.67 10.93
C HIS A 68 10.18 14.96 10.33
N GLY A 69 9.36 15.67 9.55
CA GLY A 69 9.75 16.91 8.90
C GLY A 69 10.35 16.71 7.51
N THR A 70 11.03 17.76 7.06
CA THR A 70 11.81 17.76 5.83
C THR A 70 13.28 17.99 6.14
N GLN A 71 14.17 17.37 5.36
CA GLN A 71 15.60 17.45 5.57
C GLN A 71 16.33 17.55 4.23
N ALA A 72 17.32 18.43 4.14
CA ALA A 72 18.27 18.45 3.02
C ALA A 72 19.17 17.22 3.09
N VAL A 73 19.36 16.54 1.96
CA VAL A 73 20.21 15.34 1.86
C VAL A 73 21.46 15.67 1.05
N GLU A 74 22.63 15.29 1.55
CA GLU A 74 23.88 15.48 0.80
C GLU A 74 23.85 14.64 -0.49
N GLY A 75 24.22 15.25 -1.62
CA GLY A 75 24.20 14.60 -2.93
C GLY A 75 22.87 14.66 -3.70
N SER A 76 21.85 15.37 -3.19
CA SER A 76 20.60 15.66 -3.91
C SER A 76 20.55 17.06 -4.54
N ASP A 77 21.71 17.66 -4.86
CA ASP A 77 21.84 19.07 -5.29
C ASP A 77 21.19 20.08 -4.32
N GLY A 78 21.10 19.72 -3.03
CA GLY A 78 20.45 20.53 -2.00
C GLY A 78 18.92 20.41 -1.96
N ALA A 79 18.32 19.50 -2.74
CA ALA A 79 16.89 19.25 -2.70
C ALA A 79 16.48 18.61 -1.37
N ALA A 80 15.53 19.22 -0.68
CA ALA A 80 14.94 18.67 0.53
C ALA A 80 14.15 17.38 0.23
N MET A 81 14.23 16.43 1.14
CA MET A 81 13.44 15.20 1.13
C MET A 81 12.52 15.19 2.34
N MET A 82 11.36 14.60 2.18
CA MET A 82 10.43 14.35 3.28
C MET A 82 10.89 13.13 4.08
N VAL A 83 10.93 13.24 5.40
CA VAL A 83 11.40 12.17 6.29
C VAL A 83 10.20 11.50 6.97
N LEU A 84 10.02 10.22 6.68
CA LEU A 84 8.92 9.38 7.19
C LEU A 84 9.48 8.19 7.98
N GLU A 85 8.63 7.53 8.75
CA GLU A 85 8.86 6.18 9.27
C GLU A 85 9.16 5.21 8.11
N ASN A 86 10.24 4.43 8.22
CA ASN A 86 10.44 3.27 7.35
C ASN A 86 9.61 2.10 7.90
N LEU A 87 8.44 1.90 7.28
CA LEU A 87 7.48 0.86 7.63
C LEU A 87 8.07 -0.57 7.61
N LEU A 88 9.17 -0.79 6.89
CA LEU A 88 9.79 -2.10 6.74
C LEU A 88 11.01 -2.28 7.65
N ALA A 89 11.39 -1.27 8.45
CA ALA A 89 12.61 -1.30 9.27
C ALA A 89 12.61 -2.43 10.31
N GLU A 90 11.43 -2.78 10.81
CA GLU A 90 11.26 -3.84 11.81
C GLU A 90 11.06 -5.22 11.19
N TYR A 91 11.00 -5.34 9.86
CA TYR A 91 10.74 -6.61 9.18
C TYR A 91 12.03 -7.22 8.63
N THR A 92 12.23 -8.51 8.90
CA THR A 92 13.41 -9.26 8.44
C THR A 92 13.18 -9.82 7.03
N LYS A 93 12.01 -10.42 6.79
CA LYS A 93 11.61 -10.97 5.49
C LYS A 93 10.19 -10.49 5.15
N PRO A 94 10.02 -9.20 4.80
CA PRO A 94 8.68 -8.67 4.56
C PRO A 94 8.10 -9.16 3.23
N SER A 95 6.86 -9.65 3.28
CA SER A 95 5.99 -9.67 2.08
C SER A 95 5.19 -8.36 2.09
N VAL A 96 5.21 -7.61 0.98
CA VAL A 96 4.61 -6.27 0.90
C VAL A 96 3.77 -6.08 -0.37
N MET A 97 2.63 -5.42 -0.25
CA MET A 97 1.72 -5.11 -1.37
C MET A 97 1.22 -3.67 -1.31
N ASP A 98 1.26 -2.98 -2.45
CA ASP A 98 0.68 -1.66 -2.64
C ASP A 98 -0.60 -1.77 -3.48
N VAL A 99 -1.70 -1.27 -2.95
CA VAL A 99 -3.02 -1.27 -3.57
C VAL A 99 -3.52 0.17 -3.68
N LYS A 100 -3.69 0.65 -4.92
CA LYS A 100 -4.27 1.97 -5.19
C LYS A 100 -5.77 1.90 -4.95
N MET A 101 -6.30 2.78 -4.11
CA MET A 101 -7.71 2.81 -3.74
C MET A 101 -8.50 3.86 -4.53
N GLY A 102 -9.78 3.56 -4.76
CA GLY A 102 -10.74 4.43 -5.42
C GLY A 102 -11.24 3.87 -6.76
N SER A 103 -12.48 4.17 -7.12
CA SER A 103 -13.06 3.85 -8.44
C SER A 103 -12.56 4.75 -9.56
N ARG A 104 -11.86 5.83 -9.19
CA ARG A 104 -11.08 6.71 -10.05
C ARG A 104 -9.84 7.20 -9.31
N THR A 105 -8.76 7.49 -10.05
CA THR A 105 -7.57 8.15 -9.48
C THR A 105 -7.44 9.63 -9.82
N TRP A 106 -8.31 10.14 -10.69
CA TRP A 106 -8.48 11.58 -10.90
C TRP A 106 -9.51 12.17 -9.95
N TYR A 107 -9.50 13.49 -9.82
CA TYR A 107 -10.40 14.27 -8.98
C TYR A 107 -10.82 15.55 -9.72
N PRO A 108 -11.98 16.14 -9.39
CA PRO A 108 -12.57 17.24 -10.17
C PRO A 108 -11.64 18.45 -10.36
N ASP A 109 -10.85 18.78 -9.34
CA ASP A 109 -9.98 19.97 -9.35
C ASP A 109 -8.60 19.72 -10.01
N ALA A 110 -8.38 18.51 -10.54
CA ALA A 110 -7.14 18.20 -11.26
C ALA A 110 -7.10 18.87 -12.64
N SER A 111 -5.90 19.07 -13.20
CA SER A 111 -5.77 19.56 -14.57
C SER A 111 -6.37 18.57 -15.58
N GLU A 112 -6.83 19.08 -16.72
CA GLU A 112 -7.39 18.23 -17.78
C GLU A 112 -6.38 17.18 -18.26
N GLU A 113 -5.10 17.54 -18.38
CA GLU A 113 -4.04 16.59 -18.74
C GLU A 113 -3.90 15.47 -17.71
N TYR A 114 -4.04 15.78 -16.41
CA TYR A 114 -3.99 14.78 -15.35
C TYR A 114 -5.22 13.88 -15.37
N ILE A 115 -6.42 14.45 -15.57
CA ILE A 115 -7.68 13.72 -15.69
C ILE A 115 -7.59 12.72 -16.85
N GLN A 116 -7.22 13.17 -18.05
CA GLN A 116 -7.10 12.29 -19.22
C GLN A 116 -6.04 11.19 -19.04
N LYS A 117 -4.91 11.53 -18.42
CA LYS A 117 -3.86 10.56 -18.07
C LYS A 117 -4.37 9.49 -17.11
N CYS A 118 -5.15 9.86 -16.11
CA CYS A 118 -5.71 8.93 -15.13
C CYS A 118 -6.83 8.10 -15.75
N LEU A 119 -7.77 8.71 -16.47
CA LEU A 119 -8.83 7.99 -17.21
C LEU A 119 -8.24 6.88 -18.08
N LYS A 120 -7.22 7.20 -18.89
CA LYS A 120 -6.55 6.21 -19.74
C LYS A 120 -5.94 5.05 -18.95
N LYS A 121 -5.41 5.32 -17.74
CA LYS A 121 -4.85 4.28 -16.86
C LYS A 121 -5.94 3.47 -16.17
N ASP A 122 -7.04 4.10 -15.77
CA ASP A 122 -8.08 3.50 -14.97
C ASP A 122 -8.92 2.54 -15.80
N THR A 123 -9.32 2.92 -17.01
CA THR A 123 -10.19 2.14 -17.92
C THR A 123 -9.70 0.72 -18.22
N GLY A 124 -8.38 0.48 -18.19
CA GLY A 124 -7.78 -0.82 -18.47
C GLY A 124 -7.46 -1.66 -17.24
N THR A 125 -7.96 -1.30 -16.05
CA THR A 125 -7.60 -1.94 -14.78
C THR A 125 -8.80 -2.22 -13.90
N THR A 126 -8.60 -2.97 -12.83
CA THR A 126 -9.61 -3.18 -11.78
C THR A 126 -10.04 -1.93 -11.02
N THR A 127 -9.41 -0.77 -11.25
CA THR A 127 -9.84 0.52 -10.67
C THR A 127 -11.32 0.78 -10.96
N VAL A 128 -11.73 0.66 -12.23
CA VAL A 128 -13.11 0.95 -12.63
C VAL A 128 -14.07 -0.17 -12.20
N SER A 129 -13.67 -1.44 -12.35
CA SER A 129 -14.55 -2.58 -12.08
C SER A 129 -14.68 -2.94 -10.60
N SER A 130 -13.66 -2.67 -9.79
CA SER A 130 -13.55 -3.13 -8.40
C SER A 130 -13.26 -2.02 -7.41
N GLY A 131 -13.01 -0.77 -7.84
CA GLY A 131 -12.70 0.33 -6.92
C GLY A 131 -11.29 0.31 -6.33
N PHE A 132 -10.41 -0.56 -6.82
CA PHE A 132 -9.01 -0.60 -6.44
C PHE A 132 -8.16 -1.28 -7.53
N ARG A 133 -6.84 -1.11 -7.49
CA ARG A 133 -5.90 -1.93 -8.27
C ARG A 133 -4.62 -2.24 -7.50
N ILE A 134 -4.08 -3.45 -7.73
CA ILE A 134 -2.78 -3.84 -7.19
C ILE A 134 -1.70 -3.16 -8.03
N SER A 135 -0.91 -2.28 -7.41
CA SER A 135 0.09 -1.45 -8.09
C SER A 135 1.51 -2.04 -8.06
N GLY A 136 1.73 -2.99 -7.16
CA GLY A 136 2.99 -3.67 -6.93
C GLY A 136 2.88 -4.60 -5.72
N PHE A 137 3.61 -5.70 -5.74
CA PHE A 137 3.82 -6.51 -4.55
C PHE A 137 5.14 -7.30 -4.66
N GLU A 138 5.63 -7.77 -3.52
CA GLU A 138 6.79 -8.64 -3.38
C GLU A 138 6.48 -9.62 -2.27
N VAL A 139 6.73 -10.91 -2.52
CA VAL A 139 6.44 -12.00 -1.58
C VAL A 139 7.71 -12.79 -1.36
N TYR A 140 7.93 -13.23 -0.13
CA TYR A 140 8.97 -14.19 0.19
C TYR A 140 8.50 -15.61 -0.09
N ASP A 141 9.15 -16.30 -1.02
CA ASP A 141 8.92 -17.71 -1.32
C ASP A 141 9.68 -18.57 -0.29
N HIS A 142 8.94 -19.28 0.55
CA HIS A 142 9.51 -20.10 1.64
C HIS A 142 10.28 -21.31 1.11
N LYS A 143 9.88 -21.85 -0.05
CA LYS A 143 10.49 -23.03 -0.66
C LYS A 143 11.81 -22.69 -1.32
N GLU A 144 11.83 -21.60 -2.09
CA GLU A 144 13.02 -21.12 -2.79
C GLU A 144 13.89 -20.19 -1.92
N SER A 145 13.43 -19.87 -0.71
CA SER A 145 14.08 -18.95 0.23
C SER A 145 14.45 -17.59 -0.39
N SER A 146 13.63 -17.10 -1.33
CA SER A 146 13.93 -15.92 -2.15
C SER A 146 12.72 -15.01 -2.32
N PHE A 147 12.95 -13.74 -2.64
CA PHE A 147 11.88 -12.79 -2.93
C PHE A 147 11.48 -12.86 -4.39
N TRP A 148 10.17 -12.88 -4.64
CA TRP A 148 9.60 -12.77 -5.98
C TRP A 148 8.75 -11.51 -6.09
N LYS A 149 9.02 -10.75 -7.16
CA LYS A 149 8.38 -9.47 -7.47
C LYS A 149 8.03 -9.42 -8.96
N PRO A 150 6.74 -9.40 -9.33
CA PRO A 150 6.34 -9.31 -10.72
C PRO A 150 6.55 -7.91 -11.30
N GLU A 151 6.71 -7.83 -12.62
CA GLU A 151 6.77 -6.54 -13.30
C GLU A 151 5.45 -5.77 -13.18
N ARG A 152 5.53 -4.48 -12.85
CA ARG A 152 4.35 -3.60 -12.71
C ARG A 152 3.48 -3.51 -13.95
N LYS A 153 4.02 -3.81 -15.15
CA LYS A 153 3.25 -3.84 -16.39
C LYS A 153 2.28 -5.01 -16.44
N LEU A 154 2.68 -6.16 -15.89
CA LEU A 154 1.83 -7.35 -15.80
C LEU A 154 0.63 -7.08 -14.89
N LEU A 155 0.86 -6.42 -13.76
CA LEU A 155 -0.19 -6.08 -12.78
C LEU A 155 -1.26 -5.13 -13.34
N ARG A 156 -0.90 -4.27 -14.30
CA ARG A 156 -1.86 -3.38 -14.97
C ARG A 156 -2.85 -4.12 -15.87
N GLY A 157 -2.55 -5.36 -16.26
CA GLY A 157 -3.44 -6.18 -17.08
C GLY A 157 -4.34 -7.11 -16.27
N LEU A 158 -4.30 -7.06 -14.94
CA LEU A 158 -5.16 -7.89 -14.11
C LEU A 158 -6.62 -7.49 -14.27
N ASP A 159 -7.46 -8.50 -14.49
CA ASP A 159 -8.90 -8.42 -14.31
C ASP A 159 -9.28 -8.76 -12.85
N VAL A 160 -10.57 -8.90 -12.59
CA VAL A 160 -11.14 -9.17 -11.26
C VAL A 160 -10.62 -10.48 -10.69
N ASP A 161 -10.60 -11.55 -11.49
CA ASP A 161 -10.12 -12.86 -11.07
C ASP A 161 -8.61 -12.88 -10.88
N GLY A 162 -7.87 -12.19 -11.75
CA GLY A 162 -6.44 -11.97 -11.59
C GLY A 162 -6.09 -11.23 -10.30
N ALA A 163 -6.87 -10.20 -9.93
CA ALA A 163 -6.70 -9.49 -8.66
C ALA A 163 -6.97 -10.41 -7.46
N ARG A 164 -8.06 -11.19 -7.50
CA ARG A 164 -8.39 -12.20 -6.48
C ARG A 164 -7.29 -13.24 -6.32
N LEU A 165 -6.80 -13.80 -7.41
CA LEU A 165 -5.71 -14.77 -7.42
C LEU A 165 -4.43 -14.16 -6.84
N THR A 166 -4.14 -12.90 -7.18
CA THR A 166 -2.98 -12.18 -6.65
C THR A 166 -3.08 -11.96 -5.13
N LEU A 167 -4.27 -11.63 -4.62
CA LEU A 167 -4.49 -11.49 -3.18
C LEU A 167 -4.36 -12.82 -2.44
N ARG A 168 -4.74 -13.95 -3.05
CA ARG A 168 -4.45 -15.28 -2.49
C ARG A 168 -2.96 -15.57 -2.49
N LYS A 169 -2.28 -15.34 -3.61
CA LYS A 169 -0.82 -15.51 -3.77
C LYS A 169 -0.03 -14.72 -2.73
N PHE A 170 -0.49 -13.53 -2.35
CA PHE A 170 0.18 -12.70 -1.34
C PHE A 170 0.33 -13.38 0.02
N VAL A 171 -0.59 -14.28 0.38
CA VAL A 171 -0.64 -15.01 1.66
C VAL A 171 -0.46 -16.52 1.47
N SER A 172 0.22 -16.93 0.40
CA SER A 172 0.46 -18.34 0.10
C SER A 172 1.90 -18.76 0.42
N SER A 173 2.09 -20.05 0.70
CA SER A 173 3.40 -20.64 0.97
C SER A 173 4.03 -21.29 -0.26
N ASN A 174 3.21 -21.70 -1.23
CA ASN A 174 3.65 -22.40 -2.43
C ASN A 174 4.38 -21.49 -3.44
N SER A 175 5.29 -22.10 -4.21
CA SER A 175 6.19 -21.32 -5.08
C SER A 175 5.44 -20.59 -6.18
N LEU A 176 5.72 -19.29 -6.30
CA LEU A 176 5.11 -18.40 -7.28
C LEU A 176 5.61 -18.66 -8.72
N SER A 177 6.66 -19.47 -8.86
CA SER A 177 7.20 -19.93 -10.14
C SER A 177 6.40 -21.10 -10.74
N ASP A 178 5.62 -21.82 -9.93
CA ASP A 178 4.80 -22.94 -10.37
C ASP A 178 3.43 -22.43 -10.84
N THR A 179 3.37 -22.06 -12.12
CA THR A 179 2.16 -21.55 -12.79
C THR A 179 1.01 -22.57 -12.85
N GLY A 180 1.28 -23.85 -12.56
CA GLY A 180 0.27 -24.90 -12.50
C GLY A 180 -0.40 -25.07 -11.13
N SER A 181 0.20 -24.53 -10.06
CA SER A 181 -0.32 -24.70 -8.70
C SER A 181 -1.29 -23.57 -8.31
N LYS A 182 -2.44 -23.95 -7.75
CA LYS A 182 -3.37 -22.98 -7.13
C LYS A 182 -2.72 -22.39 -5.87
N PRO A 183 -2.89 -21.09 -5.57
CA PRO A 183 -2.36 -20.50 -4.33
C PRO A 183 -3.04 -21.14 -3.12
N ASP A 184 -2.24 -21.69 -2.21
CA ASP A 184 -2.72 -22.41 -1.04
C ASP A 184 -3.32 -21.49 0.04
N SER A 185 -3.06 -20.18 -0.05
CA SER A 185 -3.51 -19.19 0.94
C SER A 185 -3.16 -19.56 2.38
N ALA A 186 -2.07 -20.31 2.59
CA ALA A 186 -1.70 -20.92 3.88
C ALA A 186 -1.64 -19.91 5.04
N PHE A 187 -1.25 -18.67 4.76
CA PHE A 187 -1.10 -17.60 5.75
C PHE A 187 -2.32 -16.69 5.84
N ALA A 188 -3.42 -16.99 5.14
CA ALA A 188 -4.60 -16.13 5.14
C ALA A 188 -5.18 -15.92 6.54
N SER A 189 -5.24 -16.97 7.36
CA SER A 189 -5.79 -16.88 8.72
C SER A 189 -4.96 -15.95 9.63
N SER A 190 -3.63 -16.03 9.58
CA SER A 190 -2.73 -15.23 10.43
C SER A 190 -2.46 -13.82 9.90
N VAL A 191 -2.51 -13.62 8.57
CA VAL A 191 -2.25 -12.32 7.93
C VAL A 191 -3.55 -11.52 7.74
N TYR A 192 -4.55 -12.12 7.09
CA TYR A 192 -5.83 -11.45 6.84
C TYR A 192 -6.79 -11.55 8.02
N GLY A 193 -6.86 -12.72 8.67
CA GLY A 193 -7.76 -13.02 9.78
C GLY A 193 -7.20 -12.61 11.15
N GLY A 194 -7.85 -13.08 12.21
CA GLY A 194 -7.46 -12.77 13.59
C GLY A 194 -7.87 -11.37 14.08
N SER A 195 -7.76 -11.15 15.39
CA SER A 195 -8.20 -9.91 16.04
C SER A 195 -7.34 -8.70 15.69
N HIS A 196 -6.13 -8.90 15.19
CA HIS A 196 -5.20 -7.84 14.79
C HIS A 196 -4.78 -7.92 13.32
N GLY A 197 -5.38 -8.80 12.53
CA GLY A 197 -5.04 -8.96 11.12
C GLY A 197 -5.47 -7.79 10.25
N ILE A 198 -5.14 -7.91 8.96
CA ILE A 198 -5.44 -6.89 7.95
C ILE A 198 -6.94 -6.60 7.89
N LEU A 199 -7.82 -7.61 8.00
CA LEU A 199 -9.27 -7.38 7.92
C LEU A 199 -9.77 -6.46 9.06
N THR A 200 -9.34 -6.68 10.29
CA THR A 200 -9.70 -5.80 11.43
C THR A 200 -9.21 -4.38 11.18
N GLN A 201 -7.96 -4.24 10.73
CA GLN A 201 -7.36 -2.94 10.45
C GLN A 201 -8.11 -2.17 9.34
N LEU A 202 -8.50 -2.86 8.27
CA LEU A 202 -9.30 -2.26 7.20
C LEU A 202 -10.71 -1.87 7.67
N LEU A 203 -11.32 -2.63 8.59
CA LEU A 203 -12.63 -2.30 9.16
C LEU A 203 -12.58 -1.08 10.09
N GLU A 204 -11.50 -0.92 10.85
CA GLU A 204 -11.24 0.31 11.62
C GLU A 204 -11.12 1.52 10.68
N LEU A 205 -10.31 1.41 9.63
CA LEU A 205 -10.21 2.45 8.59
C LEU A 205 -11.55 2.75 7.94
N LYS A 206 -12.31 1.71 7.57
CA LYS A 206 -13.65 1.87 6.97
C LYS A 206 -14.55 2.71 7.87
N THR A 207 -14.58 2.39 9.18
CA THR A 207 -15.40 3.11 10.16
C THR A 207 -15.01 4.60 10.21
N TRP A 208 -13.73 4.92 10.13
CA TRP A 208 -13.28 6.31 10.06
C TRP A 208 -13.68 6.98 8.73
N PHE A 209 -13.48 6.32 7.60
CA PHE A 209 -13.84 6.83 6.26
C PHE A 209 -15.35 7.01 6.04
N GLU A 210 -16.21 6.32 6.80
CA GLU A 210 -17.66 6.53 6.80
C GLU A 210 -18.09 7.88 7.39
N ASN A 211 -17.23 8.50 8.21
CA ASN A 211 -17.60 9.67 9.01
C ASN A 211 -16.71 10.89 8.74
N GLN A 212 -15.40 10.67 8.54
CA GLN A 212 -14.45 11.76 8.39
C GLN A 212 -14.74 12.56 7.11
N THR A 213 -14.69 13.88 7.23
CA THR A 213 -14.86 14.83 6.12
C THR A 213 -13.69 15.82 6.05
N LEU A 214 -12.59 15.50 6.74
CA LEU A 214 -11.39 16.31 6.87
C LEU A 214 -10.58 16.26 5.57
N TYR A 215 -10.46 15.08 4.97
CA TYR A 215 -9.57 14.84 3.83
C TYR A 215 -10.22 13.97 2.75
N HIS A 216 -9.94 14.30 1.48
CA HIS A 216 -10.12 13.41 0.34
C HIS A 216 -8.77 12.87 -0.12
N PHE A 217 -8.61 11.54 -0.05
CA PHE A 217 -7.39 10.79 -0.32
C PHE A 217 -7.28 10.39 -1.79
N ASN A 218 -7.22 11.39 -2.68
CA ASN A 218 -7.16 11.13 -4.11
C ASN A 218 -5.85 10.42 -4.49
N SER A 219 -5.94 9.38 -5.33
CA SER A 219 -4.77 8.64 -5.84
C SER A 219 -3.87 8.03 -4.75
N CYS A 220 -4.42 7.80 -3.55
CA CYS A 220 -3.74 7.22 -2.39
C CYS A 220 -3.69 5.68 -2.47
N SER A 221 -2.70 5.06 -1.82
CA SER A 221 -2.59 3.61 -1.68
C SER A 221 -2.84 3.14 -0.25
N ILE A 222 -3.31 1.90 -0.12
CA ILE A 222 -3.06 1.07 1.06
C ILE A 222 -1.81 0.23 0.79
N LEU A 223 -0.89 0.21 1.75
CA LEU A 223 0.25 -0.67 1.81
C LEU A 223 -0.02 -1.73 2.88
N MET A 224 0.11 -3.00 2.50
CA MET A 224 0.02 -4.15 3.39
C MET A 224 1.40 -4.79 3.52
N VAL A 225 1.78 -5.16 4.74
CA VAL A 225 3.03 -5.87 5.01
C VAL A 225 2.83 -6.95 6.09
N TYR A 226 3.56 -8.05 6.01
CA TYR A 226 3.69 -9.03 7.08
C TYR A 226 5.08 -9.67 7.09
N GLU A 227 5.44 -10.30 8.20
CA GLU A 227 6.72 -10.96 8.47
C GLU A 227 6.69 -12.43 8.10
N ASN A 228 7.68 -12.90 7.32
CA ASN A 228 7.84 -14.32 7.02
C ASN A 228 8.85 -15.01 7.95
N GLU A 229 9.78 -14.28 8.56
CA GLU A 229 10.81 -14.86 9.43
C GLU A 229 10.22 -15.54 10.69
N SER A 230 9.18 -14.95 11.29
CA SER A 230 8.47 -15.55 12.44
C SER A 230 7.69 -16.80 12.05
N ILE A 231 7.06 -16.79 10.87
CA ILE A 231 6.35 -17.94 10.29
C ILE A 231 7.32 -19.11 10.04
N LEU A 232 8.49 -18.83 9.44
CA LEU A 232 9.54 -19.85 9.23
C LEU A 232 10.04 -20.49 10.53
N LYS A 233 9.95 -19.78 11.66
CA LYS A 233 10.31 -20.30 12.99
C LYS A 233 9.15 -21.04 13.67
N GLY A 234 8.04 -21.24 12.98
CA GLY A 234 6.84 -21.92 13.48
C GLY A 234 6.00 -21.07 14.42
N ASN A 235 6.14 -19.74 14.38
CA ASN A 235 5.34 -18.80 15.15
C ASN A 235 4.39 -18.04 14.22
N ASP A 236 3.41 -18.75 13.67
CA ASP A 236 2.46 -18.20 12.69
C ASP A 236 1.62 -17.05 13.26
N ASP A 237 1.42 -17.04 14.58
CA ASP A 237 0.70 -15.97 15.30
C ASP A 237 1.48 -14.63 15.32
N ASP A 238 2.75 -14.64 14.94
CA ASP A 238 3.64 -13.48 14.90
C ASP A 238 3.97 -13.02 13.47
N ALA A 239 3.06 -13.27 12.52
CA ALA A 239 3.15 -12.70 11.17
C ALA A 239 3.16 -11.16 11.17
N ARG A 240 2.82 -10.51 12.29
CA ARG A 240 2.81 -9.05 12.50
C ARG A 240 2.26 -8.27 11.29
N PRO A 241 1.03 -8.58 10.81
CA PRO A 241 0.45 -7.91 9.67
C PRO A 241 0.14 -6.44 9.98
N GLN A 242 0.45 -5.54 9.04
CA GLN A 242 0.16 -4.12 9.17
C GLN A 242 -0.42 -3.52 7.89
N VAL A 243 -1.34 -2.59 8.06
CA VAL A 243 -1.92 -1.72 7.04
C VAL A 243 -1.44 -0.29 7.27
N LYS A 244 -1.01 0.38 6.19
CA LYS A 244 -0.67 1.81 6.20
C LYS A 244 -1.24 2.49 4.95
N LEU A 245 -1.70 3.74 5.06
CA LEU A 245 -2.00 4.59 3.92
C LEU A 245 -0.72 5.31 3.49
N VAL A 246 -0.50 5.42 2.17
CA VAL A 246 0.68 6.06 1.59
C VAL A 246 0.34 6.82 0.30
N ASP A 247 1.26 7.70 -0.12
CA ASP A 247 1.16 8.54 -1.32
C ASP A 247 0.10 9.65 -1.25
N PHE A 248 0.36 10.68 -0.42
CA PHE A 248 -0.57 11.78 -0.14
C PHE A 248 -0.41 13.01 -1.04
N ALA A 249 0.27 12.86 -2.18
CA ALA A 249 0.61 13.94 -3.11
C ALA A 249 -0.61 14.62 -3.79
N HIS A 250 -1.80 14.06 -3.62
CA HIS A 250 -3.06 14.53 -4.20
C HIS A 250 -4.17 14.66 -3.14
N VAL A 251 -3.83 14.65 -1.85
CA VAL A 251 -4.82 14.87 -0.80
C VAL A 251 -5.36 16.30 -0.90
N LEU A 252 -6.68 16.44 -0.71
CA LEU A 252 -7.39 17.71 -0.65
C LEU A 252 -8.23 17.78 0.63
N ASP A 253 -8.63 18.99 1.01
CA ASP A 253 -9.59 19.18 2.10
C ASP A 253 -10.94 18.58 1.72
N GLY A 254 -11.53 17.81 2.62
CA GLY A 254 -12.81 17.13 2.37
C GLY A 254 -14.02 18.06 2.39
N ASN A 255 -13.87 19.28 2.93
CA ASN A 255 -14.88 20.35 2.90
C ASN A 255 -16.27 19.90 3.39
N GLY A 256 -16.32 19.07 4.44
CA GLY A 256 -17.58 18.58 5.00
C GLY A 256 -18.23 17.43 4.20
N VAL A 257 -17.54 16.88 3.19
CA VAL A 257 -17.98 15.74 2.38
C VAL A 257 -17.08 14.54 2.66
N ILE A 258 -17.66 13.36 2.83
CA ILE A 258 -16.89 12.13 3.01
C ILE A 258 -16.13 11.76 1.73
N ASP A 259 -15.00 11.06 1.87
CA ASP A 259 -14.31 10.47 0.72
C ASP A 259 -15.00 9.18 0.26
N HIS A 260 -16.13 9.36 -0.42
CA HIS A 260 -16.93 8.25 -0.95
C HIS A 260 -16.17 7.44 -2.03
N ASN A 261 -15.18 8.03 -2.71
CA ASN A 261 -14.37 7.35 -3.72
C ASN A 261 -13.47 6.32 -3.04
N PHE A 262 -12.70 6.75 -2.05
CA PHE A 262 -11.83 5.86 -1.28
C PHE A 262 -12.64 4.82 -0.51
N LEU A 263 -13.72 5.24 0.16
CA LEU A 263 -14.59 4.34 0.93
C LEU A 263 -15.19 3.22 0.07
N GLY A 264 -15.65 3.54 -1.15
CA GLY A 264 -16.16 2.55 -2.08
C GLY A 264 -15.11 1.50 -2.45
N GLY A 265 -13.89 1.95 -2.74
CA GLY A 265 -12.74 1.07 -3.01
C GLY A 265 -12.38 0.18 -1.82
N LEU A 266 -12.33 0.76 -0.62
CA LEU A 266 -12.03 0.06 0.62
C LEU A 266 -13.07 -1.03 0.93
N CYS A 267 -14.37 -0.72 0.78
CA CYS A 267 -15.44 -1.69 0.99
C CYS A 267 -15.34 -2.88 0.03
N SER A 268 -15.04 -2.62 -1.24
CA SER A 268 -14.80 -3.68 -2.22
C SER A 268 -13.58 -4.52 -1.85
N PHE A 269 -12.46 -3.88 -1.51
CA PHE A 269 -11.23 -4.57 -1.11
C PHE A 269 -11.42 -5.46 0.13
N ILE A 270 -12.15 -4.97 1.14
CA ILE A 270 -12.56 -5.75 2.32
C ILE A 270 -13.34 -7.01 1.91
N ASN A 271 -14.22 -6.92 0.91
CA ASN A 271 -14.99 -8.08 0.46
C ASN A 271 -14.10 -9.15 -0.17
N PHE A 272 -13.13 -8.77 -1.00
CA PHE A 272 -12.16 -9.71 -1.57
C PHE A 272 -11.38 -10.46 -0.48
N ILE A 273 -10.92 -9.75 0.55
CA ILE A 273 -10.19 -10.35 1.67
C ILE A 273 -11.09 -11.30 2.48
N ARG A 274 -12.35 -10.91 2.74
CA ARG A 274 -13.33 -11.77 3.42
C ARG A 274 -13.61 -13.06 2.66
N GLU A 275 -13.75 -12.98 1.34
CA GLU A 275 -13.96 -14.15 0.48
C GLU A 275 -12.76 -15.11 0.53
N ILE A 276 -11.53 -14.60 0.62
CA ILE A 276 -10.33 -15.44 0.79
C ILE A 276 -10.36 -16.18 2.13
N LEU A 277 -10.78 -15.51 3.21
CA LEU A 277 -10.91 -16.12 4.54
C LEU A 277 -12.06 -17.14 4.63
N GLN A 278 -13.14 -16.94 3.88
CA GLN A 278 -14.31 -17.83 3.87
C GLN A 278 -14.14 -19.04 2.94
N SER A 279 -13.23 -18.96 1.97
CA SER A 279 -12.88 -20.04 1.05
C SER A 279 -11.40 -20.41 1.17
N PRO A 280 -10.95 -20.95 2.32
CA PRO A 280 -9.61 -21.51 2.45
C PRO A 280 -9.45 -22.78 1.61
N ASP A 281 -10.53 -23.52 1.36
CA ASP A 281 -10.56 -24.78 0.63
C ASP A 281 -11.47 -24.72 -0.62
N GLU A 282 -10.90 -24.36 -1.77
CA GLU A 282 -11.27 -25.00 -3.05
C GLU A 282 -10.16 -25.99 -3.44
N SER A 283 -9.64 -26.69 -2.43
CA SER A 283 -8.61 -27.73 -2.46
C SER A 283 -9.20 -29.14 -2.21
N ALA A 284 -10.52 -29.23 -1.98
CA ALA A 284 -11.27 -30.48 -1.98
C ALA A 284 -12.37 -30.38 -3.05
N ASP A 285 -12.40 -31.35 -3.97
CA ASP A 285 -13.35 -31.51 -5.08
C ASP A 285 -13.10 -30.66 -6.35
N SER A 286 -12.15 -31.12 -7.18
CA SER A 286 -12.43 -31.62 -8.55
C SER A 286 -11.19 -32.21 -9.22
#